data_AF-A0A832FN83-F1
#
_entry.id   AF-A0A832FN83-F1
#
_cell.length_a   1.000
_cell.length_b   1.000
_cell.length_c   1.000
_cell.angle_alpha   90.00
_cell.angle_beta   90.00
_cell.angle_gamma   90.00
#
_symmetry.space_group_name_H-M   'P 1'
#
loop_
_entity.id
_entity.type
_entity.pdbx_description
1 polymer ?
#
loop_
_entity_poly.entity_id
_entity_poly.type
_entity_poly.pdbx_seq_one_letter_code
_entity_poly.pdbx_strand_id
1 'polypeptide(L)'
;VTNLDSPAARKPVVGSGGRLVSLLKDKTAAMVALEHRELMFPIYQIYYLQEMVRRPPRDLRVFVIGEDVPVAIYRVNTGEDWRTNTARGGKVERCPVTPEIRELALRAAEAVGGGVFGVDMMEEDGGLVVHEINSTVEFKNTVPATGVDIPGMIVEYAIREGKR
;
A
#
# COMPACT_ATOMS: atom_id res chain seq x y z
N VAL A 1 13.44 -21.83 5.54
CA VAL A 1 12.73 -20.77 6.31
C VAL A 1 12.62 -21.23 7.76
N THR A 2 13.73 -21.19 8.51
CA THR A 2 13.78 -21.79 9.87
C THR A 2 14.22 -20.83 10.97
N ASN A 3 14.70 -19.64 10.63
CA ASN A 3 14.96 -18.57 11.60
C ASN A 3 14.17 -17.33 11.17
N LEU A 4 13.07 -17.06 11.87
CA LEU A 4 12.46 -15.73 11.91
C LEU A 4 12.78 -15.20 13.31
N ASP A 5 13.86 -14.45 13.43
CA ASP A 5 14.25 -13.80 14.70
C ASP A 5 13.29 -12.66 15.06
N SER A 6 12.46 -12.24 14.10
CA SER A 6 11.40 -11.22 14.24
C SER A 6 10.16 -11.60 13.41
N PRO A 7 8.97 -11.03 13.72
CA PRO A 7 7.78 -11.24 12.91
C PRO A 7 7.99 -10.81 11.46
N ALA A 8 7.45 -11.59 10.52
CA ALA A 8 7.54 -11.28 9.09
C ALA A 8 6.15 -11.25 8.44
N ALA A 9 5.98 -10.38 7.44
CA ALA A 9 4.84 -10.42 6.55
C ALA A 9 5.19 -11.30 5.33
N ARG A 10 4.30 -12.25 5.02
CA ARG A 10 4.34 -13.01 3.77
C ARG A 10 3.23 -12.54 2.84
N LYS A 11 3.59 -12.14 1.63
CA LYS A 11 2.69 -11.67 0.58
C LYS A 11 2.75 -12.60 -0.64
N PRO A 12 1.66 -12.74 -1.41
CA PRO A 12 1.77 -13.25 -2.77
C PRO A 12 2.44 -12.18 -3.65
N VAL A 13 3.05 -12.61 -4.75
CA VAL A 13 3.59 -11.68 -5.77
C VAL A 13 2.50 -10.98 -6.59
N VAL A 14 1.27 -11.50 -6.55
CA VAL A 14 0.08 -10.87 -7.13
C VAL A 14 -1.03 -10.85 -6.09
N GLY A 15 -1.62 -9.68 -5.85
CA GLY A 15 -2.70 -9.54 -4.88
C GLY A 15 -3.27 -8.13 -4.84
N SER A 16 -4.39 -7.98 -4.15
CA SER A 16 -5.03 -6.67 -3.88
C SER A 16 -5.87 -6.75 -2.60
N GLY A 17 -6.08 -5.62 -1.94
CA GLY A 17 -6.94 -5.49 -0.75
C GLY A 17 -6.44 -6.26 0.47
N GLY A 18 -5.12 -6.48 0.58
CA GLY A 18 -4.52 -7.23 1.69
C GLY A 18 -4.94 -8.70 1.75
N ARG A 19 -5.53 -9.24 0.68
CA ARG A 19 -5.85 -10.67 0.56
C ARG A 19 -4.57 -11.48 0.58
N LEU A 20 -4.62 -12.63 1.24
CA LEU A 20 -3.53 -13.61 1.18
C LEU A 20 -2.19 -13.11 1.77
N VAL A 21 -2.19 -11.95 2.42
CA VAL A 21 -1.09 -11.45 3.25
C VAL A 21 -1.21 -12.07 4.64
N SER A 22 -0.13 -12.69 5.11
CA SER A 22 -0.07 -13.41 6.38
C SER A 22 1.01 -12.82 7.28
N LEU A 23 0.70 -12.64 8.56
CA LEU A 23 1.68 -12.30 9.58
C LEU A 23 2.24 -13.59 10.19
N LEU A 24 3.54 -13.81 10.03
CA LEU A 24 4.26 -14.97 10.53
C LEU A 24 4.87 -14.59 11.88
N LYS A 25 4.15 -14.90 12.97
CA LYS A 25 4.58 -14.58 14.35
C LYS A 25 5.48 -15.65 14.96
N ASP A 26 5.32 -16.88 14.51
CA ASP A 26 6.04 -18.04 15.02
C ASP A 26 6.16 -19.11 13.92
N LYS A 27 6.93 -20.16 14.23
CA LYS A 27 7.19 -21.27 13.31
C LYS A 27 5.92 -22.00 12.90
N THR A 28 4.97 -22.18 13.80
CA THR A 28 3.70 -22.90 13.52
C THR A 28 2.86 -22.11 12.52
N ALA A 29 2.67 -20.81 12.76
CA ALA A 29 1.98 -19.92 11.84
C ALA A 29 2.66 -19.88 10.46
N ALA A 30 3.99 -19.90 10.42
CA ALA A 30 4.76 -19.96 9.18
C ALA A 30 4.52 -21.27 8.41
N MET A 31 4.60 -22.43 9.07
CA MET A 31 4.39 -23.74 8.44
C MET A 31 2.98 -23.83 7.84
N VAL A 32 1.94 -23.53 8.64
CA VAL A 32 0.55 -23.56 8.17
C VAL A 32 0.33 -22.62 6.99
N ALA A 33 0.89 -21.40 7.05
CA ALA A 33 0.76 -20.45 5.95
C ALA A 33 1.41 -20.97 4.66
N LEU A 34 2.59 -21.58 4.75
CA LEU A 34 3.33 -22.13 3.60
C LEU A 34 2.63 -23.36 3.01
N GLU A 35 2.24 -24.33 3.83
CA GLU A 35 1.52 -25.55 3.40
C GLU A 35 0.22 -25.21 2.66
N HIS A 36 -0.57 -24.27 3.19
CA HIS A 36 -1.78 -23.81 2.51
C HIS A 36 -1.52 -23.24 1.11
N ARG A 37 -0.31 -22.76 0.80
CA ARG A 37 0.01 -22.25 -0.54
C ARG A 37 0.41 -23.31 -1.53
N GLU A 38 1.02 -24.38 -1.07
CA GLU A 38 1.38 -25.51 -1.94
C GLU A 38 0.15 -26.11 -2.63
N LEU A 39 -1.02 -25.98 -2.00
CA LEU A 39 -2.31 -26.42 -2.53
C LEU A 39 -2.99 -25.41 -3.49
N MET A 40 -2.40 -24.24 -3.72
CA MET A 40 -2.94 -23.20 -4.62
C MET A 40 -2.28 -23.22 -6.00
N PHE A 41 -2.84 -22.45 -6.94
CA PHE A 41 -2.22 -22.25 -8.26
C PHE A 41 -0.76 -21.79 -8.17
N PRO A 42 0.11 -22.16 -9.15
CA PRO A 42 1.55 -21.89 -9.09
C PRO A 42 1.94 -20.44 -8.80
N ILE A 43 1.17 -19.46 -9.30
CA ILE A 43 1.44 -18.03 -9.05
C ILE A 43 1.41 -17.65 -7.56
N TYR A 44 0.68 -18.41 -6.74
CA TYR A 44 0.59 -18.21 -5.31
C TYR A 44 1.65 -18.98 -4.51
N GLN A 45 2.41 -19.87 -5.15
CA GLN A 45 3.50 -20.63 -4.53
C GLN A 45 4.81 -19.84 -4.51
N ILE A 46 4.85 -18.65 -5.12
CA ILE A 46 5.97 -17.71 -4.99
C ILE A 46 5.77 -16.88 -3.73
N TYR A 47 6.75 -16.96 -2.81
CA TYR A 47 6.67 -16.33 -1.50
C TYR A 47 7.45 -15.02 -1.47
N TYR A 48 6.75 -13.90 -1.31
CA TYR A 48 7.38 -12.62 -0.99
C TYR A 48 7.43 -12.46 0.53
N LEU A 49 8.64 -12.57 1.11
CA LEU A 49 8.88 -12.41 2.54
C LEU A 49 9.43 -11.01 2.82
N GLN A 50 8.85 -10.33 3.79
CA GLN A 50 9.25 -8.99 4.21
C GLN A 50 9.28 -8.92 5.73
N GLU A 51 10.26 -8.21 6.27
CA GLU A 51 10.27 -7.84 7.68
C GLU A 51 9.00 -7.07 8.05
N MET A 52 8.47 -7.31 9.25
CA MET A 52 7.34 -6.56 9.74
C MET A 52 7.79 -5.18 10.23
N VAL A 53 7.49 -4.14 9.43
CA VAL A 53 7.77 -2.74 9.76
C VAL A 53 7.11 -2.36 11.10
N ARG A 54 7.90 -1.82 12.02
CA ARG A 54 7.41 -1.28 13.29
C ARG A 54 6.81 0.11 13.07
N ARG A 55 5.49 0.14 12.87
CA ARG A 55 4.73 1.35 12.59
C ARG A 55 3.60 1.59 13.60
N PRO A 56 3.07 2.81 13.71
CA PRO A 56 1.77 3.04 14.34
C PRO A 56 0.67 2.20 13.63
N PRO A 57 -0.53 2.04 14.21
CA PRO A 57 -1.61 1.23 13.62
C PRO A 57 -2.28 1.91 12.40
N ARG A 58 -1.46 2.44 11.50
CA ARG A 58 -1.83 3.13 10.27
C ARG A 58 -0.78 2.90 9.19
N ASP A 59 -1.16 3.19 7.97
CA ASP A 59 -0.23 3.46 6.86
C ASP A 59 -0.71 4.71 6.13
N LEU A 60 0.03 5.10 5.10
CA LEU A 60 -0.29 6.23 4.24
C LEU A 60 -0.66 5.71 2.85
N ARG A 61 -1.67 6.32 2.24
CA ARG A 61 -1.90 6.25 0.80
C ARG A 61 -1.74 7.64 0.20
N VAL A 62 -0.82 7.75 -0.73
CA VAL A 62 -0.45 8.99 -1.41
C VAL A 62 -0.87 8.88 -2.87
N PHE A 63 -1.65 9.84 -3.36
CA PHE A 63 -2.09 9.85 -4.76
C PHE A 63 -1.11 10.66 -5.58
N VAL A 64 -0.59 10.07 -6.65
CA VAL A 64 0.26 10.70 -7.65
C VAL A 64 -0.53 10.81 -8.94
N ILE A 65 -0.55 11.99 -9.55
CA ILE A 65 -1.19 12.25 -10.86
C ILE A 65 -0.20 13.02 -11.72
N GLY A 66 0.52 12.31 -12.59
CA GLY A 66 1.64 12.88 -13.35
C GLY A 66 2.77 13.29 -12.41
N GLU A 67 3.06 14.59 -12.36
CA GLU A 67 4.12 15.18 -11.53
C GLU A 67 3.59 15.83 -10.23
N ASP A 68 2.30 15.65 -9.93
CA ASP A 68 1.65 16.23 -8.76
C ASP A 68 1.21 15.18 -7.73
N VAL A 69 1.14 15.61 -6.46
CA VAL A 69 0.72 14.82 -5.30
C VAL A 69 -0.42 15.57 -4.59
N PRO A 70 -1.65 15.51 -5.13
CA PRO A 70 -2.73 16.37 -4.65
C PRO A 70 -3.23 16.00 -3.25
N VAL A 71 -3.05 14.75 -2.83
CA VAL A 71 -3.62 14.28 -1.57
C VAL A 71 -2.91 13.04 -1.03
N ALA A 72 -2.75 13.01 0.29
CA ALA A 72 -2.41 11.84 1.05
C ALA A 72 -3.46 11.61 2.16
N ILE A 73 -3.64 10.34 2.52
CA ILE A 73 -4.49 9.95 3.65
C ILE A 73 -3.77 8.96 4.54
N TYR A 74 -4.05 9.02 5.83
CA TYR A 74 -3.80 7.89 6.71
C TYR A 74 -4.93 6.88 6.57
N ARG A 75 -4.58 5.59 6.51
CA ARG A 75 -5.55 4.51 6.72
C ARG A 75 -5.27 3.90 8.07
N VAL A 76 -6.17 4.10 9.03
CA VAL A 76 -5.98 3.73 10.44
C VAL A 76 -6.83 2.50 10.76
N ASN A 77 -6.24 1.49 11.40
CA ASN A 77 -7.01 0.36 11.92
C ASN A 77 -6.75 0.18 13.42
N THR A 78 -7.80 0.39 14.23
CA THR A 78 -7.75 0.24 15.69
C THR A 78 -8.38 -1.07 16.18
N GLY A 79 -8.73 -1.98 15.27
CA GLY A 79 -9.28 -3.30 15.58
C GLY A 79 -8.20 -4.37 15.75
N GLU A 80 -8.62 -5.64 15.72
CA GLU A 80 -7.73 -6.80 15.87
C GLU A 80 -6.92 -7.13 14.60
N ASP A 81 -7.35 -6.64 13.44
CA ASP A 81 -6.62 -6.83 12.17
C ASP A 81 -5.48 -5.81 12.08
N TRP A 82 -4.25 -6.29 11.91
CA TRP A 82 -3.06 -5.43 11.78
C TRP A 82 -2.99 -4.70 10.43
N ARG A 83 -3.79 -5.13 9.45
CA ARG A 83 -3.85 -4.51 8.13
C ARG A 83 -4.76 -3.29 8.15
N THR A 84 -4.33 -2.25 7.45
CA THR A 84 -4.90 -0.90 7.46
C THR A 84 -5.81 -0.63 6.27
N ASN A 85 -5.99 -1.60 5.37
CA ASN A 85 -6.82 -1.44 4.18
C ASN A 85 -8.24 -0.99 4.54
N THR A 86 -8.77 0.01 3.83
CA THR A 86 -10.15 0.47 4.00
C THR A 86 -11.18 -0.61 3.69
N ALA A 87 -10.86 -1.55 2.79
CA ALA A 87 -11.69 -2.73 2.50
C ALA A 87 -11.85 -3.68 3.71
N ARG A 88 -11.05 -3.51 4.76
CA ARG A 88 -11.07 -4.29 6.01
C ARG A 88 -11.50 -3.46 7.21
N GLY A 89 -12.16 -2.32 6.99
CA GLY A 89 -12.66 -1.45 8.06
C GLY A 89 -11.68 -0.37 8.51
N GLY A 90 -10.53 -0.22 7.84
CA GLY A 90 -9.63 0.91 8.07
C GLY A 90 -10.33 2.26 7.85
N LYS A 91 -10.21 3.18 8.82
CA LYS A 91 -10.74 4.54 8.74
C LYS A 91 -9.79 5.43 7.96
N VAL A 92 -10.35 6.39 7.23
CA VAL A 92 -9.59 7.37 6.46
C VAL A 92 -9.48 8.66 7.24
N GLU A 93 -8.26 9.15 7.41
CA GLU A 93 -7.96 10.46 8.00
C GLU A 93 -7.07 11.26 7.06
N ARG A 94 -7.18 12.59 7.09
CA ARG A 94 -6.36 13.45 6.24
C ARG A 94 -4.90 13.40 6.67
N CYS A 95 -3.99 13.15 5.72
CA CYS A 95 -2.55 13.21 5.94
C CYS A 95 -2.00 14.45 5.20
N PRO A 96 -1.29 15.36 5.88
CA PRO A 96 -0.59 16.46 5.21
C PRO A 96 0.46 15.92 4.25
N VAL A 97 0.48 16.42 3.01
CA VAL A 97 1.53 16.09 2.03
C VAL A 97 2.77 16.91 2.37
N THR A 98 3.70 16.32 3.12
CA THR A 98 5.00 16.94 3.42
C THR A 98 5.93 16.90 2.19
N PRO A 99 7.00 17.71 2.14
CA PRO A 99 8.01 17.61 1.09
C PRO A 99 8.60 16.19 0.96
N GLU A 100 8.84 15.51 2.08
CA GLU A 100 9.35 14.13 2.12
C GLU A 100 8.35 13.14 1.48
N ILE A 101 7.07 13.21 1.85
CA ILE A 101 6.01 12.38 1.26
C ILE A 101 5.90 12.64 -0.25
N ARG A 102 5.91 13.91 -0.65
CA ARG A 102 5.81 14.31 -2.06
C ARG A 102 6.97 13.77 -2.88
N GLU A 103 8.21 13.98 -2.41
CA GLU A 103 9.41 13.54 -3.11
C GLU A 103 9.44 12.02 -3.25
N LEU A 104 9.20 11.30 -2.16
CA LEU A 104 9.22 9.83 -2.16
C LEU A 104 8.12 9.25 -3.06
N ALA A 105 6.93 9.83 -3.06
CA ALA A 105 5.82 9.38 -3.90
C ALA A 105 6.11 9.56 -5.39
N LEU A 106 6.65 10.73 -5.77
CA LEU A 106 7.02 11.01 -7.16
C LEU A 106 8.14 10.08 -7.64
N ARG A 107 9.18 9.88 -6.83
CA ARG A 107 10.27 8.94 -7.15
C ARG A 107 9.76 7.50 -7.29
N ALA A 108 8.84 7.08 -6.43
CA ALA A 108 8.21 5.76 -6.52
C ALA A 108 7.40 5.60 -7.82
N ALA A 109 6.59 6.61 -8.18
CA ALA A 109 5.84 6.63 -9.43
C ALA A 109 6.75 6.62 -10.67
N GLU A 110 7.83 7.42 -10.65
CA GLU A 110 8.83 7.47 -11.73
C GLU A 110 9.53 6.12 -11.91
N ALA A 111 9.88 5.44 -10.82
CA ALA A 111 10.51 4.12 -10.86
C ALA A 111 9.65 3.04 -11.55
N VAL A 112 8.35 3.26 -11.70
CA VAL A 112 7.41 2.37 -12.42
C VAL A 112 6.87 2.98 -13.72
N GLY A 113 7.47 4.06 -14.21
CA GLY A 113 7.17 4.66 -15.52
C GLY A 113 6.33 5.95 -15.51
N GLY A 114 5.96 6.47 -14.33
CA GLY A 114 5.12 7.66 -14.20
C GLY A 114 3.66 7.43 -14.59
N GLY A 115 2.77 8.37 -14.23
CA GLY A 115 1.33 8.25 -14.50
C GLY A 115 0.45 8.54 -13.30
N VAL A 116 -0.63 7.77 -13.17
CA VAL A 116 -1.58 7.87 -12.06
C VAL A 116 -1.41 6.67 -11.14
N PHE A 117 -0.99 6.92 -9.89
CA PHE A 117 -0.70 5.86 -8.93
C PHE A 117 -1.19 6.18 -7.52
N GLY A 118 -1.47 5.12 -6.77
CA GLY A 118 -1.60 5.16 -5.32
C GLY A 118 -0.35 4.55 -4.71
N VAL A 119 0.51 5.38 -4.13
CA VAL A 119 1.74 4.95 -3.46
C VAL A 119 1.42 4.74 -1.98
N ASP A 120 1.58 3.49 -1.51
CA ASP A 120 1.38 3.17 -0.11
C ASP A 120 2.70 3.17 0.65
N MET A 121 2.73 3.86 1.78
CA MET A 121 3.91 4.06 2.61
C MET A 121 3.63 3.73 4.06
N MET A 122 4.68 3.37 4.80
CA MET A 122 4.65 3.18 6.25
C MET A 122 5.69 4.07 6.92
N GLU A 123 5.36 4.55 8.11
CA GLU A 123 6.31 5.21 9.00
C GLU A 123 7.23 4.15 9.63
N GLU A 124 8.54 4.35 9.54
CA GLU A 124 9.56 3.46 10.12
C GLU A 124 10.73 4.28 10.67
N ASP A 125 11.04 4.13 11.96
CA ASP A 125 12.21 4.73 12.64
C ASP A 125 12.47 6.22 12.32
N GLY A 126 11.41 7.01 12.17
CA GLY A 126 11.48 8.44 11.89
C GLY A 126 11.58 8.81 10.41
N GLY A 127 11.48 7.84 9.50
CA GLY A 127 11.36 8.03 8.06
C GLY A 127 10.17 7.28 7.46
N LEU A 128 10.19 7.13 6.13
CA LEU A 128 9.13 6.50 5.35
C LEU A 128 9.67 5.38 4.45
N VAL A 129 8.92 4.28 4.37
CA VAL A 129 9.17 3.19 3.43
C VAL A 129 7.97 2.95 2.52
N VAL A 130 8.22 2.81 1.22
CA VAL A 130 7.20 2.44 0.23
C VAL A 130 7.00 0.93 0.26
N HIS A 131 5.76 0.47 0.35
CA HIS A 131 5.47 -0.96 0.41
C HIS A 131 4.54 -1.48 -0.70
N GLU A 132 3.89 -0.59 -1.46
CA GLU A 132 3.05 -0.95 -2.60
C GLU A 132 2.83 0.26 -3.52
N ILE A 133 2.76 0.03 -4.83
CA ILE A 133 2.36 1.04 -5.82
C ILE A 133 1.17 0.47 -6.60
N ASN A 134 0.05 1.18 -6.57
CA ASN A 134 -1.21 0.77 -7.17
C ASN A 134 -1.49 1.55 -8.47
N SER A 135 -1.53 0.86 -9.61
CA SER A 135 -1.85 1.46 -10.92
C SER A 135 -3.34 1.70 -11.16
N THR A 136 -4.21 0.97 -10.45
CA THR A 136 -5.66 1.19 -10.49
C THR A 136 -6.09 1.76 -9.14
N VAL A 137 -6.16 3.09 -9.07
CA VAL A 137 -6.43 3.80 -7.82
C VAL A 137 -7.91 3.77 -7.45
N GLU A 138 -8.19 3.35 -6.21
CA GLU A 138 -9.50 3.51 -5.61
C GLU A 138 -9.54 4.80 -4.77
N PHE A 139 -10.49 5.68 -5.06
CA PHE A 139 -10.62 6.98 -4.38
C PHE A 139 -11.98 7.19 -3.69
N LYS A 140 -12.86 6.18 -3.68
CA LYS A 140 -14.24 6.27 -3.14
C LYS A 140 -14.33 6.78 -1.69
N ASN A 141 -13.34 6.45 -0.86
CA ASN A 141 -13.28 6.89 0.54
C ASN A 141 -12.40 8.13 0.71
N THR A 142 -11.51 8.42 -0.26
CA THR A 142 -10.56 9.54 -0.18
C THR A 142 -11.24 10.85 -0.55
N VAL A 143 -12.02 10.86 -1.64
CA VAL A 143 -12.70 12.08 -2.11
C VAL A 143 -13.62 12.66 -1.03
N PRO A 144 -14.52 11.89 -0.39
CA PRO A 144 -15.38 12.44 0.66
C PRO A 144 -14.62 12.90 1.91
N ALA A 145 -13.53 12.22 2.26
CA ALA A 145 -12.75 12.54 3.46
C ALA A 145 -11.85 13.78 3.27
N THR A 146 -11.51 14.14 2.04
CA THR A 146 -10.51 15.18 1.75
C THR A 146 -11.04 16.35 0.93
N GLY A 147 -12.17 16.17 0.23
CA GLY A 147 -12.75 17.16 -0.68
C GLY A 147 -11.97 17.34 -1.98
N VAL A 148 -10.90 16.57 -2.22
CA VAL A 148 -10.08 16.68 -3.42
C VAL A 148 -10.74 15.93 -4.58
N ASP A 149 -10.93 16.60 -5.72
CA ASP A 149 -11.52 16.02 -6.94
C ASP A 149 -10.52 15.14 -7.70
N ILE A 150 -10.14 14.02 -7.11
CA ILE A 150 -9.24 13.03 -7.72
C ILE A 150 -9.75 12.56 -9.10
N PRO A 151 -11.05 12.22 -9.30
CA PRO A 151 -11.56 11.82 -10.61
C PRO A 151 -11.36 12.91 -11.68
N GLY A 152 -11.69 14.17 -11.37
CA GLY A 152 -11.49 15.29 -12.28
C GLY A 152 -10.02 15.45 -12.69
N MET A 153 -9.12 15.41 -11.71
CA MET A 153 -7.67 15.51 -11.96
C MET A 153 -7.14 14.37 -12.84
N ILE A 154 -7.64 13.14 -12.67
CA ILE A 154 -7.28 11.99 -13.54
C ILE A 154 -7.77 12.21 -14.97
N VAL A 155 -9.00 12.72 -15.15
CA VAL A 155 -9.56 13.03 -16.48
C VAL A 155 -8.75 14.12 -17.16
N GLU A 156 -8.40 15.19 -16.44
CA GLU A 156 -7.55 16.27 -16.96
C GLU A 156 -6.16 15.76 -17.37
N TYR A 157 -5.55 14.91 -16.53
CA TYR A 157 -4.29 14.24 -16.85
C TYR A 157 -4.40 13.42 -18.14
N ALA A 158 -5.43 12.59 -18.26
CA ALA A 158 -5.65 11.74 -19.45
C ALA A 158 -5.86 12.57 -20.72
N ILE A 159 -6.62 13.67 -20.66
CA ILE A 159 -6.82 14.60 -21.78
C ILE A 159 -5.49 15.24 -22.21
N ARG A 160 -4.64 15.61 -21.25
CA ARG A 160 -3.34 16.22 -21.54
C ARG A 160 -2.38 15.23 -22.20
N GLU A 161 -2.28 14.00 -21.69
CA GLU A 161 -1.41 12.98 -22.27
C GLU A 161 -1.91 12.49 -23.64
N GLY A 162 -3.23 12.37 -23.84
CA GLY A 162 -3.79 11.96 -25.12
C GLY A 162 -3.71 13.00 -26.26
N LYS A 163 -3.31 14.24 -25.95
CA LYS A 163 -3.04 15.31 -26.93
C LYS A 163 -1.58 15.39 -27.35
N ARG A 164 -0.69 14.65 -26.69
CA ARG A 164 0.73 14.52 -27.08
C ARG A 164 0.86 13.50 -28.21
#